data_AF-A0A2G6GQJ5-F1
#
_entry.id   AF-A0A2G6GQJ5-F1
#
_cell.length_a   1.000
_cell.length_b   1.000
_cell.length_c   1.000
_cell.angle_alpha   90.00
_cell.angle_beta   90.00
_cell.angle_gamma   90.00
#
_symmetry.space_group_name_H-M   'P 1'
#
loop_
_entity.id
_entity.type
_entity.pdbx_description
1 polymer ?
#
loop_
_entity_poly.entity_id
_entity_poly.type
_entity_poly.pdbx_seq_one_letter_code
_entity_poly.pdbx_strand_id
1 'polypeptide(L)' 'MKDSIEYYNQQQEGLGNDFADKINAAFERIKDNPKQFPKAYKVMRKAQVERFSFNIFFY' A
#
# COMPACT_ATOMS: atom_id res chain seq x y z
N MET A 1 -2.91 1.73 -10.02
CA MET A 1 -3.25 2.68 -8.92
C MET A 1 -4.57 3.38 -9.21
N LYS A 2 -4.72 4.07 -10.36
CA LYS A 2 -5.98 4.71 -10.76
C LYS A 2 -7.17 3.74 -10.81
N ASP A 3 -7.01 2.60 -11.47
CA ASP A 3 -8.08 1.59 -11.60
C ASP A 3 -8.52 1.02 -10.23
N SER A 4 -7.59 0.91 -9.27
CA SER A 4 -7.89 0.44 -7.91
C SER A 4 -8.64 1.49 -7.08
N ILE A 5 -8.27 2.77 -7.23
CA ILE A 5 -8.96 3.89 -6.57
C ILE A 5 -10.41 3.97 -7.07
N GLU A 6 -10.60 3.85 -8.39
CA GLU A 6 -11.92 3.88 -9.01
C GLU A 6 -12.78 2.70 -8.59
N TYR A 7 -12.21 1.48 -8.56
CA TYR A 7 -12.89 0.29 -8.04
C TYR A 7 -13.38 0.48 -6.59
N TYR A 8 -12.54 1.00 -5.69
CA TYR A 8 -12.95 1.21 -4.31
C TYR A 8 -13.98 2.32 -4.15
N ASN A 9 -13.87 3.42 -4.91
CA ASN A 9 -14.88 4.49 -4.91
C ASN A 9 -16.25 4.02 -5.40
N GLN A 10 -16.31 3.05 -6.32
CA GLN A 10 -17.57 2.45 -6.76
C GLN A 10 -18.24 1.57 -5.69
N GLN A 11 -17.45 0.98 -4.77
CA GLN A 11 -17.98 0.16 -3.68
C GLN A 11 -18.58 1.03 -2.56
N GLN A 12 -17.93 2.16 -2.25
CA GLN A 12 -18.43 3.15 -1.32
C GLN A 12 -17.76 4.49 -1.64
N GLU A 13 -18.56 5.55 -1.72
CA GLU A 13 -18.04 6.90 -1.95
C GLU A 13 -16.98 7.27 -0.89
N GLY A 14 -15.81 7.74 -1.34
CA GLY A 14 -14.69 8.13 -0.49
C GLY A 14 -13.69 7.01 -0.13
N LEU A 15 -14.00 5.74 -0.41
CA LEU A 15 -13.11 4.62 -0.08
C LEU A 15 -11.82 4.61 -0.90
N GLY A 16 -11.83 5.17 -2.11
CA GLY A 16 -10.64 5.38 -2.94
C GLY A 16 -9.69 6.43 -2.37
N ASN A 17 -10.21 7.44 -1.65
CA ASN A 17 -9.37 8.42 -0.94
C ASN A 17 -8.71 7.75 0.27
N ASP A 18 -9.48 6.99 1.06
CA ASP A 18 -8.95 6.18 2.17
C ASP A 18 -7.84 5.22 1.68
N PHE A 19 -8.02 4.61 0.51
CA PHE A 19 -7.01 3.77 -0.11
C PHE A 19 -5.74 4.55 -0.45
N ALA A 20 -5.88 5.71 -1.10
CA ALA A 20 -4.74 6.56 -1.46
C ALA A 20 -3.95 7.01 -0.22
N ASP A 21 -4.64 7.43 0.83
CA ASP A 21 -4.01 7.85 2.09
C ASP A 21 -3.25 6.72 2.77
N LYS A 22 -3.83 5.50 2.80
CA LYS A 22 -3.15 4.32 3.35
C LYS A 22 -1.92 3.93 2.54
N ILE A 23 -1.98 4.06 1.22
CA ILE A 23 -0.81 3.81 0.37
C ILE A 23 0.29 4.85 0.60
N ASN A 24 -0.05 6.13 0.68
CA ASN A 24 0.91 7.20 0.96
C ASN A 24 1.59 7.00 2.33
N ALA A 25 0.81 6.67 3.36
CA ALA A 25 1.35 6.35 4.68
C ALA A 25 2.29 5.13 4.65
N ALA A 26 1.96 4.10 3.86
CA ALA A 26 2.84 2.95 3.68
C ALA A 26 4.16 3.35 3.01
N PHE A 27 4.13 4.23 2.00
CA PHE A 27 5.34 4.76 1.36
C PHE A 27 6.22 5.56 2.33
N GLU A 28 5.64 6.43 3.16
CA GLU A 28 6.42 7.18 4.15
C GLU A 28 7.10 6.23 5.16
N ARG A 29 6.40 5.17 5.61
CA ARG A 29 7.01 4.14 6.48
C ARG A 29 8.15 3.39 5.77
N ILE A 30 7.98 3.06 4.48
CA ILE A 30 9.02 2.42 3.66
C ILE A 30 10.24 3.33 3.55
N LYS A 31 10.04 4.62 3.31
CA LYS A 31 11.13 5.60 3.17
C LYS A 31 11.88 5.82 4.48
N ASP A 32 11.15 5.93 5.59
CA ASP A 32 11.71 6.17 6.92
C ASP A 32 12.54 4.98 7.43
N ASN A 33 12.00 3.77 7.31
CA ASN A 33 12.73 2.56 7.70
C ASN A 33 12.35 1.36 6.80
N PRO A 34 13.02 1.18 5.64
CA PRO A 34 12.69 0.09 4.72
C PRO A 34 13.00 -1.29 5.30
N LYS A 35 13.93 -1.36 6.26
CA LYS A 35 14.38 -2.63 6.85
C LYS A 35 13.39 -3.23 7.83
N GLN A 36 12.43 -2.45 8.34
CA GLN A 36 11.35 -2.93 9.22
C GLN A 36 10.43 -3.94 8.52
N PHE A 37 10.34 -3.87 7.19
CA PHE A 37 9.47 -4.72 6.40
C PHE A 37 10.13 -6.06 6.07
N PRO A 38 9.43 -7.20 6.19
CA PRO A 38 10.02 -8.50 5.92
C PRO A 38 10.41 -8.67 4.45
N LYS A 39 11.46 -9.46 4.22
CA LYS A 39 11.83 -9.89 2.86
C LYS A 39 10.78 -10.87 2.35
N ALA A 40 10.23 -10.60 1.18
CA ALA A 40 9.31 -11.50 0.50
C ALA A 40 10.05 -12.49 -0.40
N TYR A 41 11.12 -12.03 -1.09
CA TYR A 41 11.93 -12.85 -1.97
C TYR A 41 13.31 -12.23 -2.20
N LYS A 42 14.40 -13.00 -2.01
CA LYS A 42 15.80 -12.52 -2.14
C LYS A 42 16.04 -11.19 -1.39
N VAL A 43 16.17 -10.09 -2.12
CA VAL A 43 16.38 -8.73 -1.60
C VAL A 43 15.08 -7.90 -1.58
N MET A 44 14.02 -8.36 -2.22
CA MET A 44 12.73 -7.69 -2.30
C MET A 44 11.98 -7.80 -0.98
N ARG A 45 11.45 -6.68 -0.51
CA ARG A 45 10.64 -6.56 0.71
C ARG A 45 9.17 -6.33 0.36
N LYS A 46 8.29 -6.65 1.30
CA LYS A 46 6.85 -6.37 1.17
C LYS A 46 6.33 -5.54 2.34
N ALA A 47 5.53 -4.54 2.02
CA ALA A 47 4.68 -3.85 2.97
C ALA A 47 3.22 -4.23 2.69
N GLN A 48 2.53 -4.75 3.69
CA GLN A 48 1.08 -4.95 3.59
C GLN A 48 0.37 -3.64 3.95
N VAL A 49 -0.56 -3.24 3.12
CA VAL A 49 -1.37 -2.04 3.34
C VAL A 49 -2.56 -2.47 4.20
N GLU A 50 -2.57 -2.10 5.48
CA GLU A 50 -3.66 -2.45 6.39
C GLU A 50 -5.02 -1.99 5.84
N ARG A 51 -6.08 -2.76 6.12
CA ARG A 51 -7.47 -2.55 5.66
C ARG A 51 -7.74 -2.83 4.17
N PHE A 52 -6.71 -3.00 3.35
CA PHE A 52 -6.84 -3.32 1.93
C PHE A 52 -6.05 -4.58 1.59
N SER A 53 -6.56 -5.41 0.68
CA SER A 53 -5.85 -6.61 0.21
C SER A 53 -4.71 -6.27 -0.76
N PHE A 54 -3.87 -5.30 -0.40
CA PHE A 54 -2.78 -4.77 -1.22
C PHE A 54 -1.42 -4.95 -0.54
N ASN A 55 -0.44 -5.34 -1.36
CA ASN A 55 0.96 -5.45 -0.96
C ASN A 55 1.80 -4.53 -1.86
N ILE A 56 2.70 -3.77 -1.25
CA ILE A 56 3.72 -2.97 -1.94
C ILE A 56 5.02 -3.76 -1.90
N PHE A 57 5.56 -4.07 -3.08
CA PHE A 57 6.86 -4.72 -3.23
C PHE A 57 7.91 -3.69 -3.62
N PHE A 58 9.06 -3.71 -2.93
CA PHE A 58 10.14 -2.73 -3.13
C PHE A 58 11.52 -3.34 -2.79
N TYR A 59 12.58 -2.63 -3.16
CA TYR A 59 13.98 -3.01 -2.95
C TYR A 59 14.66 -2.13 -1.90
#